data_AF-A0A953TWX3-F1
#
_entry.id   AF-A0A953TWX3-F1
#
_cell.length_a   1.000
_cell.length_b   1.000
_cell.length_c   1.000
_cell.angle_alpha   90.00
_cell.angle_beta   90.00
_cell.angle_gamma   90.00
#
_symmetry.space_group_name_H-M   'P 1'
#
loop_
_entity.id
_entity.type
_entity.pdbx_description
1 polymer ?
#
loop_
_entity_poly.entity_id
_entity_poly.type
_entity_poly.pdbx_seq_one_letter_code
_entity_poly.pdbx_strand_id
1 'polypeptide(L)'
;MSLLQGHTHRFGVHARTTVDGRILLGIENFSMCSRRQSYVSHANWQLGFSAVYFQPTSGRFHWCPILIGSDYRFVWRGREYSLEGVKHIR
;
A
#
# COMPACT_ATOMS: atom_id res chain seq x y z
N MET A 1 13.69 -5.53 -12.22
CA MET A 1 13.45 -4.31 -11.41
C MET A 1 12.09 -4.46 -10.73
N SER A 2 11.97 -4.12 -9.45
CA SER A 2 10.68 -4.04 -8.77
C SER A 2 10.04 -2.67 -9.01
N LEU A 3 8.72 -2.60 -9.11
CA LEU A 3 7.95 -1.41 -9.46
C LEU A 3 6.91 -1.11 -8.38
N LEU A 4 6.80 0.16 -8.01
CA LEU A 4 5.66 0.71 -7.26
C LEU A 4 4.97 1.72 -8.17
N GLN A 5 3.70 1.47 -8.51
CA GLN A 5 2.93 2.33 -9.42
C GLN A 5 1.62 2.76 -8.77
N GLY A 6 1.21 4.02 -9.01
CA GLY A 6 -0.12 4.52 -8.67
C GLY A 6 -1.09 4.38 -9.85
N HIS A 7 -1.87 5.44 -10.10
CA HIS A 7 -2.81 5.60 -11.22
C HIS A 7 -4.07 4.72 -11.19
N THR A 8 -3.97 3.44 -10.85
CA THR A 8 -5.12 2.53 -10.88
C THR A 8 -6.03 2.65 -9.66
N HIS A 9 -5.61 3.42 -8.64
CA HIS A 9 -6.33 3.66 -7.39
C HIS A 9 -6.68 2.36 -6.62
N ARG A 10 -6.02 1.26 -6.98
CA ARG A 10 -6.23 -0.05 -6.38
C ARG A 10 -4.98 -0.53 -5.68
N PHE A 11 -5.18 -1.42 -4.74
CA PHE A 11 -4.14 -2.22 -4.14
C PHE A 11 -3.97 -3.54 -4.90
N GLY A 12 -2.74 -3.86 -5.25
CA GLY A 12 -2.39 -5.11 -5.90
C GLY A 12 -0.92 -5.41 -5.74
N VAL A 13 -0.57 -6.70 -5.61
CA VAL A 13 0.83 -7.13 -5.59
C VAL A 13 1.00 -8.39 -6.41
N HIS A 14 2.07 -8.42 -7.18
CA HIS A 14 2.52 -9.58 -7.90
C HIS A 14 4.02 -9.80 -7.68
N ALA A 15 4.41 -11.06 -7.48
CA ALA A 15 5.78 -11.46 -7.27
C ALA A 15 6.21 -12.43 -8.37
N ARG A 16 7.42 -12.25 -8.90
CA ARG A 16 8.02 -13.15 -9.86
C ARG A 16 9.49 -13.41 -9.54
N THR A 17 9.88 -14.67 -9.54
CA THR A 17 11.29 -15.08 -9.41
C THR A 17 11.95 -15.08 -10.79
N THR A 18 13.09 -14.42 -10.91
CA THR A 18 13.93 -14.41 -12.12
C THR A 18 14.85 -15.61 -12.17
N VAL A 19 15.44 -15.88 -13.34
CA VAL A 19 16.36 -17.02 -13.56
C VAL A 19 17.60 -17.01 -12.66
N ASP A 20 18.03 -15.83 -12.20
CA ASP A 20 19.14 -15.61 -11.27
C ASP A 20 18.69 -15.65 -9.79
N GLY A 21 17.45 -16.11 -9.51
CA GLY A 21 16.92 -16.30 -8.17
C GLY A 21 16.44 -15.02 -7.46
N ARG A 22 16.47 -13.86 -8.11
CA ARG A 22 15.96 -12.61 -7.53
C ARG A 22 14.42 -12.59 -7.53
N ILE A 23 13.83 -11.97 -6.52
CA ILE A 23 12.38 -11.72 -6.47
C ILE A 23 12.11 -10.31 -6.96
N LEU A 24 11.28 -10.18 -7.99
CA LEU A 24 10.75 -8.91 -8.48
C LEU A 24 9.32 -8.75 -7.96
N LEU A 25 9.02 -7.55 -7.46
CA LEU A 25 7.69 -7.17 -7.00
C LEU A 25 7.11 -6.09 -7.90
N GLY A 26 5.90 -6.32 -8.40
CA GLY A 26 5.05 -5.30 -9.01
C GLY A 26 3.95 -4.93 -8.02
N ILE A 27 3.93 -3.67 -7.57
CA ILE A 27 3.00 -3.18 -6.56
C ILE A 27 2.17 -2.06 -7.15
N GLU A 28 0.85 -2.19 -7.04
CA GLU A 28 -0.09 -1.10 -7.24
C GLU A 28 -0.42 -0.48 -5.89
N ASN A 29 -0.14 0.83 -5.79
CA ASN A 29 -0.32 1.58 -4.57
C ASN A 29 -1.71 2.22 -4.56
N PHE A 30 -2.40 2.01 -3.43
CA PHE A 30 -3.70 2.56 -3.05
C PHE A 30 -3.94 4.03 -3.47
N SER A 31 -5.18 4.49 -3.32
CA SER A 31 -5.47 5.92 -3.30
C SER A 31 -5.42 6.49 -1.88
N MET A 32 -4.92 7.71 -1.70
CA MET A 32 -5.09 8.43 -0.42
C MET A 32 -6.37 9.28 -0.37
N CYS A 33 -7.20 9.23 -1.42
CA CYS A 33 -8.39 10.07 -1.54
C CYS A 33 -9.62 9.20 -1.81
N SER A 34 -10.70 9.45 -1.06
CA SER A 34 -12.01 8.87 -1.37
C SER A 34 -12.53 9.53 -2.64
N ARG A 35 -12.37 8.87 -3.78
CA ARG A 35 -12.81 9.37 -5.09
C ARG A 35 -14.13 8.73 -5.49
N ARG A 36 -15.11 9.58 -5.81
CA ARG A 36 -16.26 9.22 -6.63
C ARG A 36 -16.05 9.84 -8.00
N GLN A 37 -15.80 9.02 -9.02
CA GLN A 37 -15.53 9.50 -10.38
C GLN A 37 -16.61 8.97 -11.31
N SER A 38 -17.15 9.85 -12.16
CA SER A 38 -18.31 9.56 -13.01
C SER A 38 -18.03 8.58 -14.14
N TYR A 39 -16.76 8.38 -14.51
CA TYR A 39 -16.35 7.51 -15.61
C TYR A 39 -16.11 6.04 -15.22
N VAL A 40 -16.33 5.66 -13.95
CA VAL A 40 -16.26 4.25 -13.50
C VAL A 40 -17.52 3.91 -12.71
N SER A 41 -18.30 2.94 -13.19
CA SER A 41 -19.55 2.52 -12.55
C SER A 41 -19.36 1.58 -11.35
N HIS A 42 -18.30 0.77 -11.36
CA HIS A 42 -18.01 -0.23 -10.33
C HIS A 42 -16.53 -0.17 -9.93
N ALA A 43 -16.12 0.92 -9.30
CA ALA A 43 -14.73 1.12 -8.93
C ALA A 43 -14.31 0.17 -7.79
N ASN A 44 -13.23 -0.59 -8.00
CA ASN A 44 -12.59 -1.40 -6.96
C ASN A 44 -11.41 -0.63 -6.33
N TRP A 45 -11.66 0.57 -5.84
CA TRP A 45 -10.64 1.45 -5.28
C TRP A 45 -10.51 1.25 -3.77
N GLN A 46 -9.27 1.16 -3.29
CA GLN A 46 -8.97 1.03 -1.87
C GLN A 46 -8.21 2.26 -1.38
N LEU A 47 -8.57 2.71 -0.18
CA LEU A 47 -7.84 3.76 0.52
C LEU A 47 -6.65 3.19 1.26
N GLY A 48 -5.52 3.86 1.19
CA GLY A 48 -4.32 3.40 1.87
C GLY A 48 -3.06 4.05 1.35
N PHE A 49 -1.93 3.52 1.80
CA PHE A 49 -0.59 3.90 1.37
C PHE A 49 0.38 2.75 1.65
N SER A 50 1.62 2.90 1.19
CA SER A 50 2.69 1.93 1.44
C SER A 50 3.81 2.59 2.23
N ALA A 51 4.30 1.92 3.27
CA ALA A 51 5.58 2.23 3.88
C ALA A 51 6.66 1.30 3.31
N VAL A 52 7.76 1.86 2.81
CA VAL A 52 8.86 1.09 2.22
C VAL A 52 10.16 1.40 2.95
N TYR A 53 10.79 0.36 3.48
CA TYR A 53 12.09 0.44 4.13
C TYR A 53 13.16 -0.12 3.23
N PHE A 54 14.05 0.73 2.75
CA PHE A 54 15.19 0.30 1.94
C PHE A 54 16.38 -0.06 2.82
N GLN A 55 17.09 -1.13 2.45
CA GLN A 55 18.38 -1.51 3.01
C GLN A 55 19.47 -1.16 1.96
N PRO A 56 20.14 0.01 2.07
CA PRO A 56 21.01 0.51 1.01
C PRO A 56 22.17 -0.43 0.67
N THR A 57 22.69 -1.14 1.68
CA THR A 57 23.84 -2.05 1.53
C THR A 57 23.52 -3.33 0.77
N SER A 58 22.30 -3.83 0.86
CA SER A 58 21.88 -5.10 0.24
C SER A 58 20.99 -4.89 -0.99
N GLY A 59 20.51 -3.66 -1.23
CA GLY A 59 19.49 -3.36 -2.25
C GLY A 59 18.12 -3.99 -1.95
N ARG A 60 17.93 -4.59 -0.77
CA ARG A 60 16.65 -5.18 -0.35
C ARG A 60 15.73 -4.09 0.17
N PHE A 61 14.43 -4.39 0.18
CA PHE A 61 13.45 -3.53 0.80
C PHE A 61 12.39 -4.34 1.52
N HIS A 62 11.81 -3.76 2.57
CA HIS A 62 10.63 -4.28 3.23
C HIS A 62 9.47 -3.36 2.85
N TRP A 63 8.43 -3.95 2.27
CA TRP A 63 7.22 -3.25 1.89
C TRP A 63 6.10 -3.61 2.86
N CYS A 64 5.45 -2.58 3.40
CA CYS A 64 4.34 -2.71 4.32
C CYS A 64 3.13 -1.95 3.74
N PRO A 65 2.10 -2.65 3.24
CA PRO A 65 0.86 -2.01 2.83
C PRO A 65 0.03 -1.61 4.05
N ILE A 66 -0.46 -0.36 4.06
CA ILE A 66 -1.34 0.17 5.11
C ILE A 66 -2.68 0.55 4.47
N LEU A 67 -3.71 -0.23 4.78
CA LEU A 67 -5.08 0.03 4.37
C LEU A 67 -5.69 1.09 5.30
N ILE A 68 -6.40 2.04 4.71
CA ILE A 68 -7.25 3.00 5.43
C ILE A 68 -8.70 2.55 5.26
N GLY A 69 -9.39 2.33 6.39
CA GLY A 69 -10.81 2.01 6.42
C GLY A 69 -11.69 3.16 5.91
N SER A 70 -12.95 2.87 5.61
CA SER A 70 -13.92 3.87 5.14
C SER A 70 -14.20 4.99 6.15
N ASP A 71 -13.85 4.76 7.42
CA ASP A 71 -13.92 5.68 8.55
C ASP A 71 -12.60 6.42 8.81
N TYR A 72 -11.67 6.39 7.85
CA TYR A 72 -10.34 7.00 7.94
C TYR A 72 -9.47 6.43 9.06
N ARG A 73 -9.76 5.22 9.54
CA ARG A 73 -8.90 4.52 10.51
C ARG A 73 -7.87 3.64 9.83
N PHE A 74 -6.68 3.57 10.39
CA PHE A 74 -5.65 2.60 9.97
C PHE A 74 -4.75 2.19 11.13
N VAL A 75 -4.19 0.99 11.02
CA VAL A 75 -3.25 0.46 12.02
C VAL A 75 -1.83 0.52 11.48
N TRP A 76 -0.94 1.08 12.28
CA TRP A 76 0.48 1.11 11.95
C TRP A 76 1.35 0.99 13.20
N ARG A 77 2.30 0.04 13.18
CA ARG A 77 3.28 -0.19 14.26
C ARG A 77 2.64 -0.26 15.66
N GLY A 78 1.55 -1.04 15.79
CA GLY A 78 0.85 -1.23 17.06
C GLY A 78 0.00 -0.03 17.52
N ARG A 79 -0.25 0.95 16.64
CA ARG A 79 -1.10 2.10 16.93
C ARG A 79 -2.24 2.18 15.93
N GLU A 80 -3.43 2.48 16.42
CA GLU A 80 -4.58 2.88 15.60
C GLU A 80 -4.54 4.39 15.41
N TYR A 81 -4.64 4.85 14.17
CA TYR A 81 -4.74 6.24 13.78
C TYR A 81 -6.16 6.49 13.28
N SER A 82 -6.76 7.60 13.70
CA SER A 82 -8.11 8.00 13.33
C SER A 82 -8.24 9.52 13.34
N LEU A 83 -9.38 10.04 12.89
CA LEU A 83 -9.71 11.47 13.01
C LEU A 83 -9.86 11.92 14.47
N GLU A 84 -10.14 11.00 15.40
CA GLU A 84 -10.27 11.27 16.84
C GLU A 84 -8.91 11.31 17.56
N GLY A 85 -7.83 10.91 16.87
CA GLY A 85 -6.48 10.81 17.44
C GLY A 85 -5.87 9.42 17.33
N VAL A 86 -4.84 9.18 18.14
CA VAL A 86 -4.01 7.96 18.10
C VAL A 86 -4.26 7.11 19.35
N LYS A 87 -4.57 5.82 19.17
CA LYS A 87 -4.77 4.84 20.25
C LYS A 87 -3.70 3.75 20.17
N HIS A 88 -3.17 3.32 21.32
CA HIS A 88 -2.24 2.19 21.38
C HIS A 88 -3.03 0.88 21.37
N ILE A 89 -2.65 -0.05 20.50
CA ILE A 89 -3.25 -1.38 20.45
C ILE A 89 -2.39 -2.28 21.31
N ARG A 90 -2.99 -2.84 22.37
CA ARG A 90 -2.36 -3.82 23.26
C ARG A 90 -2.47 -5.22 22.68
#